data_AF-A0A9D4UL30-F1
#
_entry.id   AF-A0A9D4UL30-F1
#
_cell.length_a   1.000
_cell.length_b   1.000
_cell.length_c   1.000
_cell.angle_alpha   90.00
_cell.angle_beta   90.00
_cell.angle_gamma   90.00
#
_symmetry.space_group_name_H-M   'P 1'
#
loop_
_entity.id
_entity.type
_entity.pdbx_description
1 polymer ?
#
loop_
_entity_poly.entity_id
_entity_poly.type
_entity_poly.pdbx_seq_one_letter_code
_entity_poly.pdbx_strand_id
1 'polypeptide(L)'
;MNLTSPGTRASCFWSPTLCIRRYQCSSIRASPSDPYQRALVRFWADYVDKKVYEGWLLIVKNVEGKSMEQGRSVVRESMVALDGALRDVFGPGPYFGGDQLNLVDIVLAPYLCGIDTMETLGNFKVLNESTCPHLCAWAKAVVHYPGVKEGLATTPSQNFLEYIRSIRKTMFGLIE
;
A
#
# COMPACT_ATOMS: atom_id res chain seq x y z
N MET A 1 22.28 -5.18 22.68
CA MET A 1 21.95 -6.47 22.02
C MET A 1 21.95 -6.23 20.53
N ASN A 2 22.84 -6.92 19.82
CA ASN A 2 23.16 -6.67 18.41
C ASN A 2 22.00 -7.08 17.48
N LEU A 3 21.56 -6.13 16.65
CA LEU A 3 20.54 -6.29 15.61
C LEU A 3 21.15 -6.81 14.30
N THR A 4 21.81 -7.96 14.34
CA THR A 4 22.42 -8.60 13.15
C THR A 4 22.06 -10.08 13.05
N SER A 5 20.78 -10.42 13.25
CA SER A 5 20.24 -11.71 12.80
C SER A 5 19.71 -11.57 11.36
N PRO A 6 20.09 -12.45 10.42
CA PRO A 6 19.65 -12.39 9.01
C PRO A 6 18.14 -12.60 8.81
N GLY A 7 17.40 -13.06 9.82
CA GLY A 7 15.98 -13.38 9.72
C GLY A 7 15.01 -12.20 9.72
N THR A 8 15.45 -10.99 10.07
CA THR A 8 14.55 -9.84 10.32
C THR A 8 14.36 -8.92 9.11
N ARG A 9 15.00 -9.19 7.96
CA ARG A 9 14.86 -8.32 6.77
C ARG A 9 13.52 -8.48 6.06
N ALA A 10 12.88 -9.64 6.16
CA ALA A 10 11.65 -9.90 5.43
C ALA A 10 10.39 -9.34 6.14
N SER A 11 10.44 -9.17 7.47
CA SER A 11 9.37 -8.54 8.24
C SER A 11 9.22 -7.04 7.98
N CYS A 12 10.22 -6.41 7.37
CA CYS A 12 10.22 -4.98 7.08
C CYS A 12 9.28 -4.59 5.93
N PHE A 13 8.84 -5.55 5.10
CA PHE A 13 7.99 -5.27 3.93
C PHE A 13 6.53 -4.98 4.28
N TRP A 14 6.07 -5.44 5.45
CA TRP A 14 4.65 -5.44 5.85
C TRP A 14 4.31 -4.44 6.96
N SER A 15 5.28 -3.66 7.43
CA SER A 15 5.06 -2.69 8.52
C SER A 15 5.04 -1.27 7.96
N PRO A 16 3.86 -0.62 7.87
CA PRO A 16 3.75 0.80 7.50
C PRO A 16 4.66 1.68 8.37
N THR A 17 4.83 1.35 9.64
CA THR A 17 5.70 2.03 10.61
C THR A 17 7.21 1.94 10.31
N LEU A 18 7.69 0.84 9.72
CA LEU A 18 9.08 0.74 9.25
C LEU A 18 9.28 1.44 7.90
N CYS A 19 8.27 1.47 7.04
CA CYS A 19 8.28 2.30 5.82
C CYS A 19 8.38 3.79 6.15
N ILE A 20 7.59 4.29 7.11
CA ILE A 20 7.64 5.67 7.61
C ILE A 20 9.06 6.07 8.05
N ARG A 21 9.75 5.18 8.79
CA ARG A 21 11.12 5.46 9.28
C ARG A 21 12.17 5.40 8.16
N ARG A 22 11.90 4.69 7.07
CA ARG A 22 12.81 4.51 5.94
C ARG A 22 12.68 5.59 4.87
N TYR A 23 11.50 6.20 4.72
CA TYR A 23 11.28 7.22 3.69
C TYR A 23 11.87 8.61 4.00
N GLN A 24 12.55 8.80 5.15
CA GLN A 24 13.20 10.06 5.57
C GLN A 24 12.48 11.32 5.07
N CYS A 25 11.16 11.32 5.19
CA CYS A 25 10.32 12.33 4.57
C CYS A 25 10.36 13.56 5.49
N SER A 26 11.40 14.38 5.36
CA SER A 26 11.60 15.62 6.12
C SER A 26 10.56 16.70 5.77
N SER A 27 9.73 16.45 4.77
CA SER A 27 8.72 17.33 4.17
C SER A 27 7.27 16.86 4.37
N ILE A 28 7.00 16.02 5.38
CA ILE A 28 5.61 15.67 5.73
C ILE A 28 4.90 16.95 6.14
N ARG A 29 3.79 17.29 5.44
CA ARG A 29 2.95 18.41 5.87
C ARG A 29 2.47 18.11 7.28
N ALA A 30 2.88 18.94 8.24
CA ALA A 30 2.37 18.91 9.59
C ALA A 30 0.84 18.85 9.53
N SER A 31 0.26 17.93 10.31
CA SER A 31 -1.18 17.63 10.34
C SER A 31 -2.04 18.87 10.10
N PRO A 32 -3.07 18.84 9.22
CA PRO A 32 -3.86 20.02 8.88
C PRO A 32 -4.25 20.84 10.11
N SER A 33 -4.14 22.17 10.05
CA SER A 33 -4.53 23.03 11.18
C SER A 33 -6.04 22.95 11.47
N ASP A 34 -6.84 22.67 10.44
CA ASP A 34 -8.28 22.47 10.55
C ASP A 34 -8.62 21.09 11.18
N PRO A 35 -9.41 21.05 12.26
CA PRO A 35 -9.78 19.80 12.93
C PRO A 35 -10.53 18.81 12.05
N TYR A 36 -11.38 19.29 11.15
CA TYR A 36 -12.16 18.43 10.26
C TYR A 36 -11.27 17.74 9.22
N GLN A 37 -10.36 18.48 8.60
CA GLN A 37 -9.34 17.94 7.70
C GLN A 37 -8.44 16.90 8.40
N ARG A 38 -8.07 17.12 9.67
CA ARG A 38 -7.34 16.09 10.45
C ARG A 38 -8.15 14.81 10.63
N ALA A 39 -9.45 14.94 10.91
CA ALA A 39 -10.33 13.79 11.09
C ALA A 39 -10.44 12.99 9.78
N LEU A 40 -10.59 13.66 8.63
CA LEU A 40 -10.61 13.02 7.32
C LEU A 40 -9.32 12.25 7.02
N VAL A 41 -8.15 12.88 7.24
CA VAL A 41 -6.85 12.22 7.03
C VAL A 41 -6.71 10.96 7.89
N ARG A 42 -7.12 11.03 9.16
CA ARG A 42 -7.08 9.87 10.07
C ARG A 42 -8.04 8.77 9.66
N PHE A 43 -9.25 9.14 9.26
CA PHE A 43 -10.27 8.20 8.78
C PHE A 43 -9.77 7.43 7.56
N TRP A 44 -9.24 8.12 6.55
CA TRP A 44 -8.75 7.47 5.33
C TRP A 44 -7.48 6.66 5.56
N ALA A 45 -6.59 7.09 6.46
CA ALA A 45 -5.44 6.28 6.83
C ALA A 45 -5.88 4.98 7.55
N ASP A 46 -6.84 5.07 8.47
CA ASP A 46 -7.43 3.90 9.14
C ASP A 46 -8.19 2.99 8.15
N TYR A 47 -8.87 3.58 7.15
CA TYR A 47 -9.50 2.83 6.08
C TYR A 47 -8.48 2.01 5.29
N VAL A 48 -7.32 2.58 4.95
CA VAL A 48 -6.24 1.85 4.27
C VAL A 48 -5.75 0.69 5.12
N ASP A 49 -5.40 0.95 6.38
CA ASP A 49 -4.87 -0.06 7.31
C ASP A 49 -5.85 -1.22 7.57
N LYS A 50 -7.15 -0.95 7.49
CA LYS A 50 -8.19 -1.97 7.67
C LYS A 50 -8.57 -2.66 6.37
N LYS A 51 -9.03 -1.91 5.37
CA LYS A 51 -9.69 -2.46 4.18
C LYS A 51 -8.72 -2.93 3.11
N VAL A 52 -7.70 -2.13 2.81
CA VAL A 52 -6.68 -2.54 1.84
C VAL A 52 -5.91 -3.73 2.39
N TYR A 53 -5.49 -3.66 3.66
CA TYR A 53 -4.82 -4.78 4.32
C TYR A 53 -5.65 -6.06 4.38
N GLU A 54 -6.95 -5.97 4.72
CA GLU A 54 -7.88 -7.11 4.76
C GLU A 54 -7.94 -7.82 3.40
N GLY A 55 -8.15 -7.07 2.31
CA GLY A 55 -8.17 -7.63 0.96
C GLY A 55 -6.82 -8.27 0.57
N TRP A 56 -5.70 -7.62 0.91
CA TRP A 56 -4.36 -8.17 0.69
C TRP A 56 -4.16 -9.49 1.41
N LEU A 57 -4.55 -9.55 2.68
CA LEU A 57 -4.37 -10.73 3.51
C LEU A 57 -5.20 -11.91 3.00
N LEU A 58 -6.43 -11.65 2.55
CA LEU A 58 -7.29 -12.67 1.94
C LEU A 58 -6.65 -13.27 0.69
N ILE A 59 -6.09 -12.43 -0.19
CA ILE A 59 -5.40 -12.94 -1.38
C ILE A 59 -4.14 -13.71 -0.98
N VAL A 60 -3.31 -13.21 -0.06
CA VAL A 60 -2.09 -13.91 0.36
C VAL A 60 -2.40 -15.29 0.98
N LYS A 61 -3.48 -15.40 1.76
CA LYS A 61 -3.87 -16.62 2.49
C LYS A 61 -4.69 -17.64 1.69
N ASN A 62 -5.00 -17.37 0.43
CA ASN A 62 -5.83 -18.27 -0.37
C ASN A 62 -5.27 -18.39 -1.79
N VAL A 63 -5.37 -19.57 -2.38
CA VAL A 63 -4.97 -19.80 -3.79
C VAL A 63 -6.19 -19.63 -4.71
N GLU A 64 -7.37 -20.06 -4.24
CA GLU A 64 -8.62 -20.01 -5.01
C GLU A 64 -9.85 -19.99 -4.08
N GLY A 65 -11.05 -20.04 -4.67
CA GLY A 65 -12.31 -20.17 -3.96
C GLY A 65 -12.92 -18.84 -3.48
N LYS A 66 -13.93 -18.94 -2.61
CA LYS A 66 -14.76 -17.79 -2.19
C LYS A 66 -13.96 -16.70 -1.48
N SER A 67 -13.07 -17.08 -0.57
CA SER A 67 -12.22 -16.13 0.16
C SER A 67 -11.27 -15.37 -0.77
N MET A 68 -10.80 -16.02 -1.82
CA MET A 68 -9.95 -15.41 -2.84
C MET A 68 -10.72 -14.36 -3.65
N GLU A 69 -11.94 -14.68 -4.11
CA GLU A 69 -12.80 -13.70 -4.79
C GLU A 69 -13.18 -12.55 -3.86
N GLN A 70 -13.49 -12.85 -2.60
CA GLN A 70 -13.76 -11.80 -1.61
C GLN A 70 -12.57 -10.86 -1.45
N GLY A 71 -11.35 -11.39 -1.36
CA GLY A 71 -10.14 -10.58 -1.34
C GLY A 71 -10.02 -9.66 -2.55
N ARG A 72 -10.25 -10.19 -3.76
CA ARG A 72 -10.27 -9.37 -4.98
C ARG A 72 -11.33 -8.27 -4.95
N SER A 73 -12.56 -8.60 -4.53
CA SER A 73 -13.65 -7.62 -4.42
C SER A 73 -13.28 -6.50 -3.46
N VAL A 74 -12.83 -6.85 -2.25
CA VAL A 74 -12.41 -5.88 -1.23
C VAL A 74 -11.30 -4.97 -1.75
N VAL A 75 -10.29 -5.52 -2.44
CA VAL A 75 -9.23 -4.70 -3.04
C VAL A 75 -9.78 -3.74 -4.09
N ARG A 76 -10.56 -4.24 -5.07
CA ARG A 76 -11.12 -3.39 -6.13
C ARG A 76 -11.98 -2.27 -5.57
N GLU A 77 -12.89 -2.60 -4.66
CA GLU A 77 -13.78 -1.63 -4.01
C GLU A 77 -12.98 -0.59 -3.20
N SER A 78 -11.93 -1.03 -2.50
CA SER A 78 -11.06 -0.13 -1.75
C SER A 78 -10.33 0.86 -2.67
N MET A 79 -9.82 0.40 -3.82
CA MET A 79 -9.16 1.28 -4.78
C MET A 79 -10.12 2.29 -5.41
N VAL A 80 -11.36 1.89 -5.71
CA VAL A 80 -12.40 2.80 -6.20
C VAL A 80 -12.78 3.84 -5.14
N ALA A 81 -12.93 3.42 -3.89
CA ALA A 81 -13.22 4.33 -2.78
C ALA A 81 -12.09 5.34 -2.56
N LEU A 82 -10.82 4.90 -2.61
CA LEU A 82 -9.65 5.76 -2.49
C LEU A 82 -9.52 6.74 -3.67
N ASP A 83 -9.82 6.30 -4.90
CA ASP A 83 -9.85 7.20 -6.06
C ASP A 83 -10.90 8.30 -5.91
N GLY A 84 -12.12 7.92 -5.50
CA GLY A 84 -13.19 8.88 -5.21
C GLY A 84 -12.83 9.83 -4.07
N ALA A 85 -12.19 9.33 -3.01
CA ALA A 85 -11.71 10.16 -1.92
C ALA A 85 -10.68 11.18 -2.41
N LEU A 86 -9.68 10.73 -3.18
CA LEU A 86 -8.63 11.59 -3.71
C LEU A 86 -9.22 12.69 -4.62
N ARG A 87 -10.29 12.39 -5.36
CA ARG A 87 -11.01 13.35 -6.23
C ARG A 87 -11.90 14.34 -5.47
N ASP A 88 -12.73 13.83 -4.55
CA ASP A 88 -13.87 14.59 -4.01
C ASP A 88 -13.64 15.11 -2.59
N VAL A 89 -12.81 14.42 -1.80
CA VAL A 89 -12.58 14.75 -0.37
C VAL A 89 -11.31 15.56 -0.22
N PHE A 90 -10.27 15.17 -0.95
CA PHE A 90 -8.98 15.85 -0.91
C PHE A 90 -8.91 16.89 -2.03
N GLY A 91 -8.26 18.02 -1.73
CA GLY A 91 -8.12 19.12 -2.67
C GLY A 91 -7.23 18.78 -3.87
N PRO A 92 -7.03 19.73 -4.80
CA PRO A 92 -6.23 19.49 -6.00
C PRO A 92 -4.78 19.13 -5.64
N GLY A 93 -4.20 18.27 -6.46
CA GLY A 93 -2.81 17.84 -6.33
C GLY A 93 -2.68 16.34 -6.61
N PRO A 94 -1.45 15.84 -6.84
CA PRO A 94 -1.23 14.43 -7.12
C PRO A 94 -1.32 13.54 -5.87
N TYR A 95 -1.36 14.12 -4.67
CA TYR A 95 -1.34 13.41 -3.38
C TYR A 95 -2.61 13.67 -2.57
N PHE A 96 -2.92 12.79 -1.62
CA PHE A 96 -3.99 13.04 -0.64
C PHE A 96 -3.71 14.30 0.19
N GLY A 97 -2.44 14.69 0.34
CA GLY A 97 -2.04 15.97 0.95
C GLY A 97 -2.01 17.18 0.01
N GLY A 98 -2.49 17.05 -1.23
CA GLY A 98 -2.37 18.05 -2.30
C GLY A 98 -0.99 18.00 -2.94
N ASP A 99 -0.19 19.05 -2.75
CA ASP A 99 1.16 19.16 -3.34
C ASP A 99 2.26 18.37 -2.57
N GLN A 100 1.95 17.87 -1.37
CA GLN A 100 2.87 17.14 -0.51
C GLN A 100 2.21 15.88 0.04
N LEU A 101 3.02 14.88 0.40
CA LEU A 101 2.52 13.66 1.02
C LEU A 101 1.92 13.96 2.41
N ASN A 102 0.79 13.34 2.71
CA ASN A 102 0.18 13.28 4.04
C ASN A 102 0.16 11.84 4.58
N LEU A 103 -0.50 11.64 5.72
CA LEU A 103 -0.57 10.33 6.37
C LEU A 103 -1.20 9.24 5.48
N VAL A 104 -2.24 9.56 4.71
CA VAL A 104 -2.91 8.60 3.81
C VAL A 104 -1.95 8.13 2.73
N ASP A 105 -1.22 9.07 2.10
CA ASP A 105 -0.20 8.75 1.11
C ASP A 105 0.86 7.79 1.69
N ILE A 106 1.30 8.08 2.92
CA ILE A 106 2.36 7.35 3.60
C ILE A 106 1.95 5.92 3.96
N VAL A 107 0.70 5.70 4.38
CA VAL A 107 0.21 4.35 4.70
C VAL A 107 -0.16 3.55 3.45
N LEU A 108 -0.56 4.22 2.36
CA LEU A 108 -0.93 3.56 1.10
C LEU A 108 0.28 3.26 0.20
N ALA A 109 1.30 4.14 0.17
CA ALA A 109 2.47 4.00 -0.68
C ALA A 109 3.19 2.63 -0.58
N PRO A 110 3.35 2.02 0.61
CA PRO A 110 3.96 0.70 0.73
C PRO A 110 3.26 -0.38 -0.09
N TYR A 111 1.95 -0.28 -0.33
CA TYR A 111 1.24 -1.28 -1.13
C TYR A 111 1.69 -1.30 -2.59
N LEU A 112 2.24 -0.20 -3.12
CA LEU A 112 2.74 -0.13 -4.50
C LEU A 112 3.86 -1.14 -4.78
N CYS A 113 4.69 -1.46 -3.78
CA CYS A 113 5.77 -2.44 -3.96
C CYS A 113 5.26 -3.88 -4.15
N GLY A 114 4.02 -4.15 -3.74
CA GLY A 114 3.40 -5.47 -3.78
C GLY A 114 2.36 -5.64 -4.87
N ILE A 115 2.03 -4.60 -5.65
CA ILE A 115 0.95 -4.66 -6.64
C ILE A 115 1.16 -5.81 -7.63
N ASP A 116 2.33 -5.91 -8.27
CA ASP A 116 2.58 -6.95 -9.28
C ASP A 116 2.43 -8.37 -8.70
N THR A 117 2.87 -8.58 -7.46
CA THR A 117 2.67 -9.83 -6.74
C THR A 117 1.18 -10.11 -6.56
N MET A 118 0.40 -9.13 -6.10
CA MET A 118 -1.04 -9.31 -5.90
C MET A 118 -1.80 -9.54 -7.19
N GLU A 119 -1.41 -8.87 -8.28
CA GLU A 119 -2.00 -9.10 -9.59
C GLU A 119 -1.69 -10.50 -10.10
N THR A 120 -0.46 -10.98 -9.89
CA THR A 120 -0.02 -12.33 -10.25
C THR A 120 -0.76 -13.41 -9.46
N LEU A 121 -0.79 -13.28 -8.13
CA LEU A 121 -1.45 -14.25 -7.25
C LEU A 121 -2.97 -14.20 -7.39
N GLY A 122 -3.49 -13.00 -7.63
CA GLY A 122 -4.90 -12.68 -7.70
C GLY A 122 -5.56 -12.96 -9.05
N ASN A 123 -4.76 -12.97 -10.11
CA ASN A 123 -5.21 -12.93 -11.50
C ASN A 123 -6.23 -11.81 -11.77
N PHE A 124 -5.91 -10.58 -11.32
CA PHE A 124 -6.73 -9.39 -11.53
C PHE A 124 -5.86 -8.14 -11.55
N LYS A 125 -6.42 -7.02 -12.02
CA LYS A 125 -5.78 -5.70 -11.93
C LYS A 125 -6.17 -5.00 -10.64
N VAL A 126 -5.16 -4.55 -9.89
CA VAL A 126 -5.34 -3.80 -8.64
C VAL A 126 -5.59 -2.33 -8.94
N LEU A 127 -4.72 -1.71 -9.75
CA LEU A 127 -4.91 -0.35 -10.24
C LEU A 127 -5.32 -0.41 -11.72
N ASN A 128 -6.44 0.20 -12.03
CA ASN A 128 -6.98 0.23 -13.39
C ASN A 128 -7.36 1.67 -13.76
N GLU A 129 -6.72 2.21 -14.79
CA GLU A 129 -6.93 3.58 -15.25
C GLU A 129 -8.39 3.88 -15.63
N SER A 130 -9.19 2.87 -16.03
CA SER A 130 -10.60 3.09 -16.36
C SER A 130 -11.49 3.29 -15.13
N THR A 131 -11.11 2.74 -13.97
CA THR A 131 -11.93 2.78 -12.74
C THR A 131 -11.35 3.69 -11.67
N CYS A 132 -10.02 3.84 -11.64
CA CYS A 132 -9.30 4.60 -10.64
C CYS A 132 -8.18 5.47 -11.28
N PRO A 133 -8.53 6.40 -12.19
CA PRO A 133 -7.55 7.22 -12.91
C PRO A 133 -6.74 8.17 -12.01
N HIS A 134 -7.34 8.73 -10.96
CA HIS A 134 -6.64 9.62 -10.03
C HIS A 134 -5.64 8.84 -9.19
N LEU A 135 -6.02 7.64 -8.75
CA LEU A 135 -5.14 6.78 -7.98
C LEU A 135 -3.99 6.22 -8.84
N CYS A 136 -4.22 5.97 -10.13
CA CYS A 136 -3.15 5.67 -11.08
C CYS A 136 -2.17 6.84 -11.24
N ALA A 137 -2.67 8.07 -11.32
CA ALA A 137 -1.82 9.27 -11.37
C ALA A 137 -1.04 9.47 -10.06
N TRP A 138 -1.70 9.27 -8.92
CA TRP A 138 -1.09 9.26 -7.59
C TRP A 138 0.06 8.26 -7.49
N ALA A 139 -0.16 7.01 -7.91
CA ALA A 139 0.86 5.97 -7.88
C ALA A 139 2.11 6.38 -8.69
N LYS A 140 1.90 6.94 -9.90
CA LYS A 140 2.97 7.49 -10.73
C LYS A 140 3.70 8.64 -10.02
N ALA A 141 2.99 9.54 -9.34
CA ALA A 141 3.60 10.65 -8.62
C ALA A 141 4.38 10.20 -7.37
N VAL A 142 3.89 9.20 -6.63
CA VAL A 142 4.51 8.69 -5.41
C VAL A 142 5.84 7.99 -5.70
N VAL A 143 5.91 7.14 -6.72
CA VAL A 143 7.17 6.43 -7.06
C VAL A 143 8.28 7.38 -7.53
N HIS A 144 7.92 8.57 -8.00
CA HIS A 144 8.87 9.62 -8.38
C HIS A 144 9.19 10.60 -7.24
N TYR A 145 8.50 10.50 -6.09
CA TYR A 145 8.78 11.36 -4.94
C TYR A 145 10.21 11.08 -4.44
N PRO A 146 11.07 12.09 -4.24
CA PRO A 146 12.50 11.88 -3.96
C PRO A 146 12.78 10.89 -2.83
N GLY A 147 12.14 11.06 -1.66
CA GLY A 147 12.31 10.15 -0.53
C GLY A 147 11.82 8.72 -0.80
N VAL A 148 10.79 8.56 -1.63
CA VAL A 148 10.26 7.24 -2.02
C VAL A 148 11.16 6.56 -3.03
N LYS A 149 11.62 7.28 -4.05
CA LYS A 149 12.52 6.80 -5.09
C LYS A 149 13.81 6.25 -4.49
N GLU A 150 14.39 6.94 -3.51
CA GLU A 150 15.58 6.48 -2.79
C GLU A 150 15.31 5.22 -1.95
N GLY A 151 14.16 5.17 -1.27
CA GLY A 151 13.72 4.00 -0.51
C GLY A 151 13.52 2.75 -1.38
N LEU A 152 12.92 2.91 -2.57
CA LEU A 152 12.72 1.84 -3.55
C LEU A 152 14.04 1.39 -4.18
N ALA A 153 14.93 2.31 -4.55
CA ALA A 153 16.23 1.97 -5.13
C ALA A 153 17.13 1.17 -4.18
N THR A 154 16.97 1.35 -2.86
CA THR A 154 17.73 0.63 -1.84
C THR A 154 17.09 -0.69 -1.40
N THR A 155 15.96 -1.09 -1.98
CA THR A 155 15.16 -2.25 -1.55
C THR A 155 14.87 -3.16 -2.74
N PRO A 156 15.50 -4.36 -2.83
CA PRO A 156 15.29 -5.26 -3.97
C PRO A 156 13.83 -5.76 -4.05
N SER A 157 13.09 -5.34 -5.07
CA SER A 157 11.71 -5.75 -5.36
C SER A 157 11.59 -7.20 -5.82
N GLN A 158 12.66 -7.76 -6.41
CA GLN A 158 12.69 -9.06 -7.07
C GLN A 158 12.39 -10.28 -6.17
N ASN A 159 12.23 -10.10 -4.86
CA ASN A 159 11.98 -11.21 -3.93
C ASN A 159 10.61 -11.14 -3.24
N PHE A 160 9.72 -10.21 -3.61
CA PHE A 160 8.44 -10.10 -2.89
C PHE A 160 7.45 -11.22 -3.24
N LEU A 161 7.33 -11.59 -4.51
CA LEU A 161 6.49 -12.71 -4.94
C LEU A 161 7.02 -14.05 -4.38
N GLU A 162 8.32 -14.31 -4.50
CA GLU A 162 8.97 -15.51 -3.94
C GLU A 162 8.85 -15.55 -2.41
N TYR A 163 9.00 -14.41 -1.74
CA TYR A 163 8.74 -14.32 -0.31
C TYR A 163 7.29 -14.68 0.04
N ILE A 164 6.31 -14.20 -0.73
CA ILE A 164 4.90 -14.53 -0.48
C ILE A 164 4.59 -16.00 -0.78
N ARG A 165 5.16 -16.57 -1.84
CA ARG A 165 5.10 -18.02 -2.10
C ARG A 165 5.69 -18.82 -0.93
N SER A 166 6.83 -18.36 -0.40
CA SER A 166 7.44 -18.97 0.78
C SER A 166 6.52 -18.87 2.00
N ILE A 167 5.87 -17.73 2.23
CA ILE A 167 4.87 -17.56 3.30
C ILE A 167 3.70 -18.52 3.11
N ARG A 168 3.13 -18.59 1.90
CA ARG A 168 2.02 -19.48 1.56
C ARG A 168 2.35 -20.93 1.90
N LYS A 169 3.54 -21.38 1.50
CA LYS A 169 4.03 -22.74 1.76
C LYS A 169 4.32 -23.00 3.23
N THR A 170 5.03 -22.08 3.90
CA THR A 170 5.57 -22.32 5.26
C THR A 170 4.60 -22.00 6.38
N MET A 171 3.80 -20.94 6.25
CA MET A 171 2.85 -20.52 7.30
C MET A 171 1.43 -21.03 7.07
N PHE A 172 1.00 -21.19 5.82
CA PHE A 172 -0.39 -21.56 5.49
C PHE A 172 -0.53 -22.94 4.87
N GLY A 173 0.58 -23.64 4.58
CA GLY A 173 0.57 -24.97 3.96
C GLY A 173 -0.02 -24.99 2.55
N LEU A 174 -0.09 -23.84 1.89
CA LEU A 174 -0.66 -23.68 0.55
C LEU A 174 0.38 -24.04 -0.51
N ILE A 175 -0.04 -24.83 -1.50
CA ILE A 175 0.76 -25.19 -2.67
C ILE A 175 0.07 -24.53 -3.88
N GLU A 176 0.84 -23.79 -4.68
CA GLU A 176 0.37 -23.13 -5.92
C GLU A 176 0.33 -24.10 -7.09
#